data_AF-A0AB74FFW4-F1
#
_entry.id   AF-A0AB74FFW4-F1
#
_cell.length_a   1.000
_cell.length_b   1.000
_cell.length_c   1.000
_cell.angle_alpha   90.00
_cell.angle_beta   90.00
_cell.angle_gamma   90.00
#
_symmetry.space_group_name_H-M   'P 1'
#
loop_
_entity.id
_entity.type
_entity.pdbx_description
1 polymer ?
#
loop_
_entity_poly.entity_id
_entity_poly.type
_entity_poly.pdbx_seq_one_letter_code
_entity_poly.pdbx_strand_id
1 'polypeptide(L)'
;MSTDASGLGSPLETNLPLFVYGNLKPGELGHLLISPWVSDSRPATVTGHLWVRDGVPLADLGSRGHIRGHLLTLSAPGYRAVGELEPTAYYQWAKVTCIEPSRLKANTLVAAGWLTPDRGGGDVLYEPWTSTQDPLLTYGLAAVTDTLRNDGRAAFQGGQALYEPVHWLRFYRLQAAYMLACSILERIAFRLAPNAGPTTKVNILGRQPQFMSAVQSAGVPIPRRAVYRADNPRERVNLNKADQFANWAYQIRSNLVHRGKSASLEAELVRTALIDLHDVLRIYLQAAIPSISDTWMHADPTDSIRDWRIKTEFNAPPDN
;
A
#
# COMPACT_ATOMS: atom_id res chain seq x y z
N MET A 1 15.99 10.32 18.52
CA MET A 1 15.91 9.07 19.29
C MET A 1 16.21 7.94 18.33
N SER A 2 17.27 7.18 18.61
CA SER A 2 17.72 6.06 17.79
C SER A 2 16.64 4.99 17.72
N THR A 3 16.29 4.57 16.51
CA THR A 3 15.68 3.26 16.27
C THR A 3 16.55 2.61 15.22
N ASP A 4 17.67 2.03 15.66
CA ASP A 4 18.29 0.93 14.94
C ASP A 4 17.25 -0.20 14.96
N ALA A 5 16.34 -0.17 13.98
CA ALA A 5 15.51 -1.31 13.68
C ALA A 5 16.46 -2.39 13.17
N SER A 6 16.92 -3.24 14.07
CA SER A 6 17.77 -4.37 13.71
C SER A 6 16.95 -5.27 12.79
N GLY A 7 17.32 -5.29 11.51
CA GLY A 7 16.83 -6.27 10.55
C GLY A 7 17.09 -7.69 11.06
N LEU A 8 16.44 -8.67 10.46
CA LEU A 8 16.55 -10.10 10.82
C LEU A 8 17.96 -10.67 10.65
N GLY A 9 18.86 -9.96 9.95
CA GLY A 9 20.11 -10.50 9.47
C GLY A 9 19.89 -11.61 8.43
N SER A 10 20.96 -12.32 8.07
CA SER A 10 20.87 -13.49 7.18
C SER A 10 20.66 -14.78 7.97
N PRO A 11 20.00 -15.80 7.37
CA PRO A 11 19.91 -17.13 7.98
C PRO A 11 21.29 -17.82 7.94
N LEU A 12 21.45 -18.87 8.74
CA LEU A 12 22.71 -19.62 8.84
C LEU A 12 23.12 -20.32 7.52
N GLU A 13 22.15 -20.83 6.76
CA GLU A 13 22.38 -21.62 5.55
C GLU A 13 21.89 -20.89 4.29
N THR A 14 22.69 -19.94 3.79
CA THR A 14 22.34 -19.14 2.60
C THR A 14 22.50 -19.89 1.27
N ASN A 15 22.94 -21.15 1.31
CA ASN A 15 22.99 -22.06 0.15
C ASN A 15 21.63 -22.72 -0.14
N LEU A 16 20.69 -22.70 0.81
CA LEU A 16 19.32 -23.17 0.57
C LEU A 16 18.54 -22.12 -0.25
N PRO A 17 17.50 -22.53 -1.00
CA PRO A 17 16.54 -21.58 -1.56
C PRO A 17 15.67 -20.95 -0.46
N LEU A 18 15.00 -19.84 -0.78
CA LEU A 18 14.04 -19.18 0.10
C LEU A 18 12.60 -19.53 -0.33
N PHE A 19 11.84 -20.15 0.56
CA PHE A 19 10.39 -20.28 0.42
C PHE A 19 9.70 -18.98 0.87
N VAL A 20 8.95 -18.36 -0.03
CA VAL A 20 8.16 -17.14 0.22
C VAL A 20 6.68 -17.41 -0.04
N TYR A 21 5.82 -16.92 0.83
CA TYR A 21 4.36 -17.10 0.76
C TYR A 21 3.59 -15.77 0.86
N GLY A 22 4.28 -14.67 1.12
CA GLY A 22 3.70 -13.34 1.35
C GLY A 22 4.16 -12.28 0.36
N ASN A 23 4.43 -11.09 0.87
CA ASN A 23 4.82 -9.89 0.11
C ASN A 23 6.09 -10.05 -0.77
N LEU A 24 6.92 -11.06 -0.52
CA LEU A 24 8.13 -11.35 -1.29
C LEU A 24 7.91 -12.31 -2.48
N LYS A 25 6.68 -12.85 -2.64
CA LYS A 25 6.33 -13.70 -3.79
C LYS A 25 6.39 -12.92 -5.11
N PRO A 26 6.76 -13.56 -6.23
CA PRO A 26 6.62 -12.94 -7.55
C PRO A 26 5.21 -12.39 -7.78
N GLY A 27 5.13 -11.21 -8.37
CA GLY A 27 3.88 -10.48 -8.56
C GLY A 27 3.41 -9.65 -7.35
N GLU A 28 4.14 -9.65 -6.24
CA GLU A 28 3.85 -8.82 -5.06
C GLU A 28 4.83 -7.64 -4.92
N LEU A 29 4.46 -6.61 -4.15
CA LEU A 29 5.23 -5.37 -4.02
C LEU A 29 6.65 -5.59 -3.46
N GLY A 30 6.80 -6.43 -2.43
CA GLY A 30 8.10 -6.71 -1.82
C GLY A 30 9.05 -7.48 -2.73
N HIS A 31 8.52 -8.23 -3.70
CA HIS A 31 9.37 -8.94 -4.66
C HIS A 31 10.16 -7.99 -5.56
N LEU A 32 9.59 -6.83 -5.92
CA LEU A 32 10.28 -5.81 -6.70
C LEU A 32 11.56 -5.32 -6.02
N LEU A 33 11.61 -5.38 -4.69
CA LEU A 33 12.76 -4.96 -3.91
C LEU A 33 13.88 -5.99 -3.90
N ILE A 34 13.56 -7.28 -4.04
CA ILE A 34 14.54 -8.37 -3.95
C ILE A 34 14.85 -9.04 -5.29
N SER A 35 14.05 -8.77 -6.32
CA SER A 35 14.18 -9.39 -7.65
C SER A 35 15.56 -9.27 -8.30
N PRO A 36 16.37 -8.19 -8.09
CA PRO A 36 17.73 -8.14 -8.66
C PRO A 36 18.66 -9.25 -8.16
N TRP A 37 18.33 -9.92 -7.05
CA TRP A 37 19.13 -10.99 -6.46
C TRP A 37 18.53 -12.39 -6.64
N VAL A 38 17.40 -12.51 -7.33
CA VAL A 38 16.69 -13.76 -7.60
C VAL A 38 17.09 -14.27 -8.98
N SER A 39 17.66 -15.47 -9.06
CA SER A 39 18.07 -16.10 -10.33
C SER A 39 17.06 -17.11 -10.87
N ASP A 40 16.21 -17.67 -10.00
CA ASP A 40 15.18 -18.65 -10.37
C ASP A 40 14.00 -18.55 -9.39
N SER A 41 12.81 -18.84 -9.89
CA SER A 41 11.57 -18.86 -9.11
C SER A 41 10.63 -19.93 -9.62
N ARG A 42 10.09 -20.73 -8.70
CA ARG A 42 9.08 -21.75 -9.02
C ARG A 42 8.05 -21.90 -7.92
N PRO A 43 6.80 -22.30 -8.25
CA PRO A 43 5.79 -22.62 -7.26
C PRO A 43 6.27 -23.71 -6.29
N ALA A 44 5.84 -23.60 -5.04
CA ALA A 44 6.13 -24.59 -4.01
C ALA A 44 5.04 -24.63 -2.95
N THR A 45 4.96 -25.74 -2.22
CA THR A 45 4.00 -25.96 -1.14
C THR A 45 4.70 -26.52 0.08
N VAL A 46 4.37 -25.99 1.26
CA VAL A 46 4.86 -26.49 2.56
C VAL A 46 3.69 -26.80 3.49
N THR A 47 3.94 -27.62 4.51
CA THR A 47 2.97 -27.84 5.60
C THR A 47 2.88 -26.60 6.49
N GLY A 48 1.67 -26.19 6.82
CA GLY A 48 1.40 -25.13 7.78
C GLY A 48 0.11 -24.40 7.45
N HIS A 49 -0.10 -23.28 8.13
CA HIS A 49 -1.25 -22.39 7.95
C HIS A 49 -0.78 -20.94 7.91
N LEU A 50 -1.51 -20.10 7.17
CA LEU A 50 -1.29 -18.66 7.16
C LEU A 50 -2.36 -17.95 7.98
N TRP A 51 -1.91 -16.98 8.75
CA TRP A 51 -2.77 -15.99 9.39
C TRP A 51 -2.25 -14.58 9.07
N VAL A 52 -3.08 -13.58 9.28
CA VAL A 52 -2.78 -12.18 8.96
C VAL A 52 -2.87 -11.34 10.22
N ARG A 53 -1.86 -10.50 10.40
CA ARG A 53 -1.84 -9.42 11.39
C ARG A 53 -1.51 -8.12 10.72
N ASP A 54 -2.35 -7.10 10.88
CA ASP A 54 -2.10 -5.79 10.27
C ASP A 54 -1.77 -5.91 8.77
N GLY A 55 -2.47 -6.81 8.06
CA GLY A 55 -2.25 -7.14 6.64
C GLY A 55 -0.99 -7.96 6.34
N VAL A 56 -0.13 -8.24 7.31
CA VAL A 56 1.08 -9.04 7.16
C VAL A 56 0.75 -10.53 7.23
N PRO A 57 1.00 -11.34 6.18
CA PRO A 57 0.82 -12.78 6.23
C PRO A 57 1.94 -13.43 7.06
N LEU A 58 1.56 -14.28 8.01
CA LEU A 58 2.44 -14.94 8.95
C LEU A 58 2.20 -16.45 8.89
N ALA A 59 3.27 -17.22 8.72
CA ALA A 59 3.19 -18.67 8.69
C ALA A 59 3.29 -19.26 10.10
N ASP A 60 2.38 -20.19 10.39
CA ASP A 60 2.47 -21.16 11.48
C ASP A 60 2.74 -22.55 10.90
N LEU A 61 3.98 -23.02 11.05
CA LEU A 61 4.43 -24.32 10.56
C LEU A 61 4.05 -25.50 11.48
N GLY A 62 3.59 -25.24 12.70
CA GLY A 62 3.18 -26.27 13.65
C GLY A 62 1.76 -26.79 13.42
N SER A 63 0.99 -26.08 12.59
CA SER A 63 -0.40 -26.36 12.28
C SER A 63 -0.56 -27.33 11.10
N ARG A 64 -1.74 -27.94 11.00
CA ARG A 64 -2.12 -28.73 9.82
C ARG A 64 -2.58 -27.80 8.71
N GLY A 65 -2.22 -28.13 7.47
CA GLY A 65 -2.63 -27.36 6.29
C GLY A 65 -1.52 -27.31 5.25
N HIS A 66 -1.75 -26.50 4.22
CA HIS A 66 -0.81 -26.27 3.13
C HIS A 66 -0.69 -24.78 2.85
N ILE A 67 0.55 -24.29 2.85
CA ILE A 67 0.87 -22.93 2.45
C ILE A 67 1.43 -23.00 1.03
N ARG A 68 0.78 -22.31 0.10
CA ARG A 68 1.23 -22.18 -1.29
C ARG A 68 2.09 -20.93 -1.44
N GLY A 69 3.24 -21.10 -2.06
CA GLY A 69 4.22 -20.04 -2.22
C GLY A 69 5.16 -20.31 -3.38
N HIS A 70 6.34 -19.71 -3.31
CA HIS A 70 7.41 -19.86 -4.29
C HIS A 70 8.73 -20.18 -3.61
N LEU A 71 9.54 -21.01 -4.26
CA LEU A 71 10.95 -21.14 -3.95
C LEU A 71 11.73 -20.17 -4.83
N LEU A 72 12.51 -19.31 -4.19
CA LEU A 72 13.42 -18.36 -4.83
C LEU A 72 14.85 -18.86 -4.65
N THR A 73 15.59 -18.94 -5.75
CA THR A 73 17.05 -19.07 -5.70
C THR A 73 17.64 -17.68 -5.53
N LEU A 74 18.13 -17.38 -4.32
CA LEU A 74 18.69 -16.08 -3.96
C LEU A 74 20.22 -16.15 -3.82
N SER A 75 20.89 -15.11 -4.29
CA SER A 75 22.30 -14.89 -3.97
C SER A 75 22.49 -14.52 -2.48
N ALA A 76 23.71 -14.67 -1.94
CA ALA A 76 24.01 -14.27 -0.57
C ALA A 76 23.70 -12.78 -0.26
N PRO A 77 23.97 -11.80 -1.16
CA PRO A 77 23.46 -10.44 -1.00
C PRO A 77 21.93 -10.35 -0.93
N GLY A 78 21.21 -11.21 -1.65
CA GLY A 78 19.75 -11.28 -1.61
C GLY A 78 19.22 -11.65 -0.23
N TYR A 79 19.87 -12.59 0.46
CA TYR A 79 19.51 -12.92 1.85
C TYR A 79 19.73 -11.76 2.82
N ARG A 80 20.76 -10.95 2.63
CA ARG A 80 20.95 -9.72 3.41
C ARG A 80 19.84 -8.71 3.13
N ALA A 81 19.50 -8.49 1.86
CA ALA A 81 18.42 -7.59 1.48
C ALA A 81 17.07 -7.99 2.10
N VAL A 82 16.74 -9.30 2.09
CA VAL A 82 15.53 -9.80 2.77
C VAL A 82 15.60 -9.53 4.27
N GLY A 83 16.75 -9.79 4.90
CA GLY A 83 16.95 -9.57 6.33
C GLY A 83 16.86 -8.10 6.76
N GLU A 84 17.32 -7.17 5.91
CA GLU A 84 17.20 -5.73 6.13
C GLU A 84 15.78 -5.22 5.89
N LEU A 85 15.07 -5.82 4.93
CA LEU A 85 13.72 -5.43 4.56
C LEU A 85 12.70 -5.86 5.61
N GLU A 86 12.73 -7.12 6.02
CA GLU A 86 11.66 -7.72 6.83
C GLU A 86 11.87 -7.49 8.34
N PRO A 87 10.82 -7.15 9.10
CA PRO A 87 10.94 -6.74 10.49
C PRO A 87 11.02 -7.92 11.46
N THR A 88 11.99 -7.86 12.39
CA THR A 88 12.09 -8.76 13.56
C THR A 88 10.87 -8.71 14.48
N ALA A 89 10.10 -7.61 14.41
CA ALA A 89 8.83 -7.49 15.11
C ALA A 89 7.75 -8.44 14.54
N TYR A 90 7.83 -8.88 13.29
CA TYR A 90 6.83 -9.79 12.72
C TYR A 90 7.38 -11.17 12.38
N TYR A 91 8.65 -11.24 12.00
CA TYR A 91 9.23 -12.46 11.46
C TYR A 91 10.42 -12.97 12.25
N GLN A 92 10.76 -14.22 11.99
CA GLN A 92 12.03 -14.84 12.29
C GLN A 92 12.38 -15.86 11.19
N TRP A 93 13.68 -16.17 11.05
CA TRP A 93 14.13 -17.20 10.14
C TRP A 93 13.77 -18.61 10.63
N ALA A 94 13.31 -19.46 9.72
CA ALA A 94 13.08 -20.88 9.96
C ALA A 94 13.50 -21.71 8.74
N LYS A 95 13.50 -23.03 8.92
CA LYS A 95 13.68 -24.01 7.83
C LYS A 95 12.41 -24.80 7.63
N VAL A 96 12.09 -25.05 6.37
CA VAL A 96 10.95 -25.87 5.95
C VAL A 96 11.40 -26.98 5.02
N THR A 97 10.60 -28.05 4.98
CA THR A 97 10.70 -29.06 3.94
C THR A 97 9.47 -28.96 3.05
N CYS A 98 9.69 -28.81 1.75
CA CYS A 98 8.61 -28.69 0.79
C CYS A 98 7.90 -30.03 0.60
N ILE A 99 6.57 -29.97 0.52
CA ILE A 99 5.72 -31.06 0.02
C ILE A 99 5.93 -31.18 -1.50
N GLU A 100 5.95 -30.02 -2.16
CA GLU A 100 6.20 -29.89 -3.58
C GLU A 100 7.10 -28.66 -3.82
N PRO A 101 8.25 -28.80 -4.52
CA PRO A 101 8.90 -30.04 -4.93
C PRO A 101 9.28 -30.91 -3.72
N SER A 102 9.04 -32.21 -3.82
CA SER A 102 9.15 -33.11 -2.66
C SER A 102 10.54 -33.11 -2.01
N ARG A 103 10.56 -32.99 -0.68
CA ARG A 103 11.75 -33.11 0.20
C ARG A 103 12.82 -32.04 0.00
N LEU A 104 12.53 -30.98 -0.76
CA LEU A 104 13.45 -29.85 -0.87
C LEU A 104 13.44 -29.04 0.44
N LYS A 105 14.62 -28.83 1.03
CA LYS A 105 14.78 -27.93 2.18
C LYS A 105 14.91 -26.49 1.71
N ALA A 106 14.31 -25.57 2.44
CA ALA A 106 14.39 -24.14 2.16
C ALA A 106 14.44 -23.33 3.45
N ASN A 107 15.05 -22.14 3.39
CA ASN A 107 14.83 -21.11 4.39
C ASN A 107 13.42 -20.54 4.18
N THR A 108 12.82 -20.03 5.24
CA THR A 108 11.59 -19.24 5.14
C THR A 108 11.51 -18.26 6.30
N LEU A 109 10.60 -17.30 6.19
CA LEU A 109 10.21 -16.46 7.31
C LEU A 109 8.99 -17.09 7.97
N VAL A 110 8.90 -17.02 9.29
CA VAL A 110 7.70 -17.44 10.05
C VAL A 110 7.36 -16.36 11.06
N ALA A 111 6.19 -16.44 11.69
CA ALA A 111 5.85 -15.54 12.78
C ALA A 111 6.96 -15.49 13.84
N ALA A 112 7.34 -14.29 14.29
CA ALA A 112 8.23 -14.12 15.42
C ALA A 112 7.65 -14.85 16.65
N GLY A 113 8.50 -15.49 17.47
CA GLY A 113 8.03 -16.44 18.49
C GLY A 113 7.10 -15.86 19.57
N TRP A 114 7.00 -14.54 19.70
CA TRP A 114 6.08 -13.87 20.63
C TRP A 114 4.70 -13.55 20.02
N LEU A 115 4.55 -13.71 18.71
CA LEU A 115 3.33 -13.50 17.96
C LEU A 115 2.55 -14.82 17.84
N THR A 116 1.27 -14.75 18.16
CA THR A 116 0.34 -15.88 18.06
C THR A 116 -1.00 -15.40 17.48
N PRO A 117 -1.77 -16.26 16.79
CA PRO A 117 -3.02 -15.85 16.14
C PRO A 117 -4.02 -15.19 17.10
N ASP A 118 -4.08 -15.64 18.35
CA ASP A 118 -4.96 -15.11 19.41
C ASP A 118 -4.63 -13.67 19.83
N ARG A 119 -3.44 -13.16 19.49
CA ARG A 119 -2.98 -11.82 19.90
C ARG A 119 -3.21 -10.78 18.82
N GLY A 120 -4.41 -10.73 18.23
CA GLY A 120 -4.77 -9.74 17.20
C GLY A 120 -4.34 -10.15 15.79
N GLY A 121 -4.30 -11.46 15.54
CA GLY A 121 -4.30 -12.02 14.20
C GLY A 121 -5.69 -12.55 13.83
N GLY A 122 -5.88 -12.86 12.56
CA GLY A 122 -7.02 -13.65 12.07
C GLY A 122 -6.55 -14.53 10.92
N ASP A 123 -7.33 -15.54 10.55
CA ASP A 123 -7.00 -16.37 9.38
C ASP A 123 -6.86 -15.52 8.11
N VAL A 124 -6.05 -15.99 7.15
CA VAL A 124 -6.07 -15.40 5.81
C VAL A 124 -7.48 -15.47 5.24
N LEU A 125 -7.91 -14.40 4.57
CA LEU A 125 -9.18 -14.41 3.84
C LEU A 125 -9.12 -15.35 2.63
N TYR A 126 -7.92 -15.53 2.04
CA TYR A 126 -7.71 -16.30 0.82
C TYR A 126 -6.34 -16.98 0.84
N GLU A 127 -6.28 -18.21 0.28
CA GLU A 127 -5.06 -18.99 0.06
C GLU A 127 -5.00 -19.43 -1.42
N PRO A 128 -3.95 -19.07 -2.18
CA PRO A 128 -2.73 -18.38 -1.76
C PRO A 128 -2.95 -16.91 -1.38
N TRP A 129 -2.22 -16.44 -0.38
CA TRP A 129 -2.22 -15.02 0.00
C TRP A 129 -1.70 -14.15 -1.16
N THR A 130 -2.36 -13.02 -1.44
CA THR A 130 -1.91 -12.04 -2.45
C THR A 130 -2.44 -10.65 -2.17
N SER A 131 -1.67 -9.61 -2.56
CA SER A 131 -2.10 -8.22 -2.44
C SER A 131 -3.31 -7.89 -3.31
N THR A 132 -3.56 -8.65 -4.38
CA THR A 132 -4.76 -8.44 -5.21
C THR A 132 -6.05 -8.76 -4.47
N GLN A 133 -5.98 -9.52 -3.37
CA GLN A 133 -7.12 -9.84 -2.53
C GLN A 133 -7.13 -9.06 -1.21
N ASP A 134 -6.22 -8.09 -1.04
CA ASP A 134 -6.20 -7.20 0.14
C ASP A 134 -7.44 -6.29 0.08
N PRO A 135 -8.38 -6.38 1.04
CA PRO A 135 -9.64 -5.63 0.97
C PRO A 135 -9.45 -4.12 0.90
N LEU A 136 -8.33 -3.60 1.42
CA LEU A 136 -8.04 -2.18 1.38
C LEU A 136 -7.61 -1.74 -0.03
N LEU A 137 -6.87 -2.59 -0.75
CA LEU A 137 -6.41 -2.32 -2.12
C LEU A 137 -7.48 -2.62 -3.18
N THR A 138 -8.53 -3.38 -2.84
CA THR A 138 -9.66 -3.67 -3.73
C THR A 138 -10.88 -2.84 -3.37
N TYR A 139 -11.63 -3.28 -2.36
CA TYR A 139 -12.88 -2.66 -1.92
C TYR A 139 -12.66 -1.27 -1.31
N GLY A 140 -11.54 -1.04 -0.63
CA GLY A 140 -11.19 0.28 -0.10
C GLY A 140 -11.00 1.31 -1.20
N LEU A 141 -10.31 0.96 -2.29
CA LEU A 141 -10.18 1.84 -3.46
C LEU A 141 -11.52 2.05 -4.17
N ALA A 142 -12.34 1.01 -4.32
CA ALA A 142 -13.68 1.13 -4.88
C ALA A 142 -14.56 2.10 -4.06
N ALA A 143 -14.55 1.99 -2.72
CA ALA A 143 -15.30 2.91 -1.85
C ALA A 143 -14.84 4.37 -1.97
N VAL A 144 -13.53 4.59 -2.21
CA VAL A 144 -13.00 5.92 -2.52
C VAL A 144 -13.53 6.41 -3.87
N THR A 145 -13.53 5.55 -4.90
CA THR A 145 -14.08 5.85 -6.22
C THR A 145 -15.55 6.24 -6.15
N ASP A 146 -16.38 5.47 -5.45
CA ASP A 146 -17.80 5.76 -5.27
C ASP A 146 -18.04 7.09 -4.55
N THR A 147 -17.25 7.39 -3.51
CA THR A 147 -17.33 8.68 -2.83
C THR A 147 -16.95 9.83 -3.76
N LEU A 148 -15.93 9.66 -4.61
CA LEU A 148 -15.55 10.65 -5.60
C LEU A 148 -16.64 10.86 -6.66
N ARG A 149 -17.26 9.79 -7.18
CA ARG A 149 -18.36 9.92 -8.15
C ARG A 149 -19.54 10.71 -7.60
N ASN A 150 -19.90 10.45 -6.33
CA ASN A 150 -21.02 11.11 -5.67
C ASN A 150 -20.70 12.54 -5.21
N ASP A 151 -19.54 12.76 -4.61
CA ASP A 151 -19.21 13.99 -3.89
C ASP A 151 -17.99 14.73 -4.46
N GLY A 152 -17.23 14.15 -5.38
CA GLY A 152 -15.94 14.66 -5.86
C GLY A 152 -16.00 15.50 -7.14
N ARG A 153 -17.04 15.37 -7.96
CA ARG A 153 -17.10 15.99 -9.31
C ARG A 153 -17.16 17.52 -9.28
N ALA A 154 -18.05 18.10 -8.49
CA ALA A 154 -18.22 19.55 -8.41
C ALA A 154 -17.10 20.22 -7.60
N ALA A 155 -16.69 21.44 -7.91
CA ALA A 155 -15.80 22.22 -7.02
C ALA A 155 -16.56 22.74 -5.78
N PHE A 156 -15.84 23.10 -4.72
CA PHE A 156 -16.41 23.95 -3.65
C PHE A 156 -16.34 25.42 -4.11
N GLN A 157 -17.45 25.97 -4.62
CA GLN A 157 -17.48 27.32 -5.20
C GLN A 157 -17.84 28.41 -4.18
N GLY A 158 -17.02 29.46 -4.10
CA GLY A 158 -17.37 30.71 -3.41
C GLY A 158 -17.37 30.64 -1.87
N GLY A 159 -17.27 31.80 -1.22
CA GLY A 159 -17.29 31.91 0.24
C GLY A 159 -18.63 31.53 0.90
N GLN A 160 -19.67 31.31 0.10
CA GLN A 160 -21.02 30.98 0.54
C GLN A 160 -21.34 29.47 0.52
N ALA A 161 -20.56 28.66 -0.20
CA ALA A 161 -20.80 27.22 -0.31
C ALA A 161 -20.72 26.46 1.01
N LEU A 162 -20.39 27.06 2.14
CA LEU A 162 -20.37 26.35 3.43
C LEU A 162 -21.31 26.98 4.48
N TYR A 163 -22.26 27.81 4.04
CA TYR A 163 -23.44 28.12 4.86
C TYR A 163 -24.53 27.04 4.76
N GLU A 164 -24.52 26.23 3.70
CA GLU A 164 -25.52 25.18 3.52
C GLU A 164 -25.04 23.84 4.10
N PRO A 165 -25.89 23.14 4.87
CA PRO A 165 -25.54 21.83 5.46
C PRO A 165 -25.09 20.78 4.44
N VAL A 166 -25.63 20.82 3.21
CA VAL A 166 -25.32 19.84 2.15
C VAL A 166 -23.82 19.83 1.81
N HIS A 167 -23.18 20.98 1.79
CA HIS A 167 -21.76 21.08 1.47
C HIS A 167 -20.85 20.62 2.62
N TRP A 168 -21.29 20.76 3.88
CA TRP A 168 -20.58 20.19 5.02
C TRP A 168 -20.63 18.67 5.02
N LEU A 169 -21.80 18.08 4.77
CA LEU A 169 -21.95 16.63 4.66
C LEU A 169 -21.07 16.07 3.54
N ARG A 170 -21.08 16.74 2.38
CA ARG A 170 -20.21 16.43 1.24
C ARG A 170 -18.73 16.52 1.62
N PHE A 171 -18.31 17.60 2.29
CA PHE A 171 -16.93 17.76 2.75
C PHE A 171 -16.51 16.65 3.71
N TYR A 172 -17.35 16.28 4.68
CA TYR A 172 -17.01 15.21 5.63
C TYR A 172 -16.93 13.83 4.98
N ARG A 173 -17.75 13.54 3.96
CA ARG A 173 -17.61 12.31 3.17
C ARG A 173 -16.29 12.27 2.40
N LEU A 174 -15.93 13.37 1.73
CA LEU A 174 -14.63 13.49 1.06
C LEU A 174 -13.47 13.39 2.06
N GLN A 175 -13.62 13.94 3.27
CA GLN A 175 -12.63 13.83 4.33
C GLN A 175 -12.45 12.36 4.78
N ALA A 176 -13.55 11.63 4.96
CA ALA A 176 -13.52 10.21 5.30
C ALA A 176 -12.86 9.37 4.19
N ALA A 177 -13.22 9.61 2.93
CA ALA A 177 -12.59 8.96 1.78
C ALA A 177 -11.10 9.31 1.66
N TYR A 178 -10.71 10.55 1.98
CA TYR A 178 -9.31 10.95 2.01
C TYR A 178 -8.51 10.21 3.08
N MET A 179 -9.07 10.02 4.27
CA MET A 179 -8.44 9.18 5.30
C MET A 179 -8.25 7.74 4.81
N LEU A 180 -9.26 7.15 4.15
CA LEU A 180 -9.18 5.81 3.60
C LEU A 180 -8.09 5.69 2.51
N ALA A 181 -8.03 6.66 1.58
CA ALA A 181 -6.98 6.73 0.57
C ALA A 181 -5.58 6.87 1.19
N CYS A 182 -5.42 7.64 2.27
CA CYS A 182 -4.16 7.70 3.00
C CYS A 182 -3.83 6.39 3.73
N SER A 183 -4.81 5.66 4.26
CA SER A 183 -4.57 4.33 4.82
C SER A 183 -4.12 3.32 3.75
N ILE A 184 -4.63 3.43 2.52
CA ILE A 184 -4.14 2.66 1.36
C ILE A 184 -2.67 3.03 1.06
N LEU A 185 -2.34 4.33 1.02
CA LEU A 185 -0.97 4.81 0.84
C LEU A 185 -0.02 4.26 1.92
N GLU A 186 -0.44 4.31 3.19
CA GLU A 186 0.33 3.76 4.32
C GLU A 186 0.51 2.24 4.21
N ARG A 187 -0.53 1.51 3.77
CA ARG A 187 -0.47 0.06 3.53
C ARG A 187 0.60 -0.28 2.50
N ILE A 188 0.63 0.43 1.38
CA ILE A 188 1.63 0.24 0.33
C ILE A 188 3.02 0.60 0.85
N ALA A 189 3.16 1.75 1.51
CA ALA A 189 4.43 2.19 2.07
C ALA A 189 4.97 1.20 3.12
N PHE A 190 4.08 0.57 3.90
CA PHE A 190 4.42 -0.50 4.83
C PHE A 190 5.01 -1.72 4.11
N ARG A 191 4.45 -2.15 2.98
CA ARG A 191 4.97 -3.29 2.20
C ARG A 191 6.37 -3.06 1.66
N LEU A 192 6.75 -1.81 1.42
CA LEU A 192 8.05 -1.47 0.85
C LEU A 192 9.13 -1.19 1.89
N ALA A 193 8.76 -0.73 3.08
CA ALA A 193 9.70 -0.35 4.11
C ALA A 193 9.15 -0.66 5.52
N PRO A 194 8.82 -1.93 5.83
CA PRO A 194 8.13 -2.27 7.08
C PRO A 194 8.93 -1.90 8.34
N ASN A 195 10.26 -1.84 8.25
CA ASN A 195 11.19 -1.44 9.32
C ASN A 195 11.32 0.09 9.56
N ALA A 196 10.81 0.94 8.66
CA ALA A 196 10.94 2.39 8.81
C ALA A 196 9.86 3.00 9.73
N GLY A 197 10.02 4.24 10.19
CA GLY A 197 8.93 4.98 10.86
C GLY A 197 7.84 5.43 9.86
N PRO A 198 6.59 5.71 10.28
CA PRO A 198 5.47 5.99 9.36
C PRO A 198 5.76 7.05 8.28
N THR A 199 6.26 8.22 8.68
CA THR A 199 6.64 9.29 7.74
C THR A 199 7.78 8.87 6.81
N THR A 200 8.76 8.12 7.34
CA THR A 200 9.89 7.61 6.55
C THR A 200 9.43 6.61 5.48
N LYS A 201 8.46 5.73 5.80
CA LYS A 201 7.87 4.80 4.83
C LYS A 201 7.25 5.53 3.64
N VAL A 202 6.43 6.54 3.92
CA VAL A 202 5.79 7.36 2.89
C VAL A 202 6.83 8.08 2.03
N ASN A 203 7.88 8.61 2.64
CA ASN A 203 8.98 9.23 1.91
C ASN A 203 9.75 8.24 1.02
N ILE A 204 9.97 7.01 1.49
CA ILE A 204 10.60 5.95 0.69
C ILE A 204 9.71 5.61 -0.52
N LEU A 205 8.40 5.42 -0.31
CA LEU A 205 7.44 5.19 -1.40
C LEU A 205 7.47 6.33 -2.43
N GLY A 206 7.42 7.59 -1.97
CA GLY A 206 7.43 8.76 -2.85
C GLY A 206 8.64 8.84 -3.77
N ARG A 207 9.80 8.32 -3.32
CA ARG A 207 11.05 8.31 -4.08
C ARG A 207 11.21 7.11 -5.01
N GLN A 208 10.27 6.16 -5.02
CA GLN A 208 10.31 5.05 -5.96
C GLN A 208 10.10 5.55 -7.40
N PRO A 209 10.94 5.16 -8.36
CA PRO A 209 10.80 5.57 -9.77
C PRO A 209 9.40 5.30 -10.34
N GLN A 210 8.82 4.14 -10.02
CA GLN A 210 7.48 3.76 -10.46
C GLN A 210 6.38 4.65 -9.85
N PHE A 211 6.53 5.07 -8.58
CA PHE A 211 5.58 5.98 -7.95
C PHE A 211 5.68 7.39 -8.53
N MET A 212 6.90 7.88 -8.77
CA MET A 212 7.10 9.17 -9.46
C MET A 212 6.50 9.16 -10.87
N SER A 213 6.67 8.05 -11.61
CA SER A 213 6.03 7.85 -12.92
C SER A 213 4.50 7.90 -12.80
N ALA A 214 3.92 7.22 -11.81
CA ALA A 214 2.48 7.27 -11.57
C ALA A 214 1.96 8.68 -11.28
N VAL A 215 2.69 9.48 -10.48
CA VAL A 215 2.38 10.90 -10.22
C VAL A 215 2.38 11.73 -11.52
N GLN A 216 3.36 11.49 -12.39
CA GLN A 216 3.44 12.17 -13.68
C GLN A 216 2.31 11.74 -14.62
N SER A 217 2.02 10.43 -14.72
CA SER A 217 0.94 9.86 -15.54
C SER A 217 -0.45 10.27 -15.07
N ALA A 218 -0.64 10.49 -13.77
CA ALA A 218 -1.88 11.03 -13.20
C ALA A 218 -2.06 12.54 -13.47
N GLY A 219 -1.06 13.22 -14.04
CA GLY A 219 -1.12 14.65 -14.32
C GLY A 219 -1.37 15.49 -13.06
N VAL A 220 -0.68 15.17 -11.95
CA VAL A 220 -0.83 15.92 -10.70
C VAL A 220 -0.30 17.36 -10.90
N PRO A 221 -1.14 18.39 -10.69
CA PRO A 221 -0.71 19.77 -10.84
C PRO A 221 0.20 20.20 -9.68
N ILE A 222 1.17 21.08 -9.95
CA ILE A 222 1.97 21.73 -8.90
C ILE A 222 1.09 22.79 -8.21
N PRO A 223 0.72 22.63 -6.92
CA PRO A 223 -0.09 23.60 -6.22
C PRO A 223 0.70 24.88 -5.96
N ARG A 224 0.06 26.05 -6.11
CA ARG A 224 0.69 27.35 -5.83
C ARG A 224 0.97 27.58 -4.34
N ARG A 225 0.31 26.82 -3.45
CA ARG A 225 0.35 27.01 -2.00
C ARG A 225 0.96 25.80 -1.32
N ALA A 226 1.85 26.07 -0.37
CA ALA A 226 2.38 25.07 0.53
C ALA A 226 1.31 24.60 1.52
N VAL A 227 1.48 23.39 2.05
CA VAL A 227 0.69 22.87 3.16
C VAL A 227 1.48 23.07 4.45
N TYR A 228 1.04 23.99 5.30
CA TYR A 228 1.66 24.27 6.59
C TYR A 228 1.26 23.23 7.62
N ARG A 229 2.18 22.86 8.51
CA ARG A 229 1.89 21.98 9.63
C ARG A 229 0.94 22.65 10.62
N ALA A 230 -0.07 21.92 11.09
CA ALA A 230 -1.05 22.43 12.04
C ALA A 230 -0.44 22.63 13.45
N ASP A 231 0.52 21.81 13.84
CA ASP A 231 1.20 21.84 15.15
C ASP A 231 2.41 22.79 15.18
N ASN A 232 3.05 23.05 14.03
CA ASN A 232 4.11 24.04 13.89
C ASN A 232 3.96 24.85 12.59
N PRO A 233 3.28 26.03 12.63
CA PRO A 233 3.03 26.85 11.43
C PRO A 233 4.26 27.40 10.72
N ARG A 234 5.47 27.26 11.31
CA ARG A 234 6.72 27.63 10.65
C ARG A 234 7.20 26.57 9.67
N GLU A 235 6.71 25.35 9.80
CA GLU A 235 7.04 24.22 8.94
C GLU A 235 5.97 24.03 7.86
N ARG A 236 6.42 23.67 6.65
CA ARG A 236 5.54 23.49 5.50
C ARG A 236 6.07 22.41 4.55
N VAL A 237 5.16 21.74 3.87
CA VAL A 237 5.46 20.81 2.78
C VAL A 237 5.04 21.46 1.46
N ASN A 238 5.97 21.45 0.50
CA ASN A 238 5.72 21.90 -0.87
C ASN A 238 5.65 20.70 -1.79
N LEU A 239 4.81 20.78 -2.82
CA LEU A 239 4.80 19.84 -3.93
C LEU A 239 5.33 20.55 -5.17
N ASN A 240 6.62 20.42 -5.44
CA ASN A 240 7.28 21.01 -6.61
C ASN A 240 7.72 19.94 -7.62
N LYS A 241 7.82 18.69 -7.19
CA LYS A 241 8.33 17.54 -7.94
C LYS A 241 7.59 16.26 -7.55
N ALA A 242 7.60 15.27 -8.44
CA ALA A 242 6.85 14.02 -8.25
C ALA A 242 7.26 13.26 -6.97
N ASP A 243 8.54 13.28 -6.60
CA ASP A 243 9.07 12.61 -5.39
C ASP A 243 8.51 13.17 -4.07
N GLN A 244 7.89 14.36 -4.12
CA GLN A 244 7.33 15.03 -2.95
C GLN A 244 5.84 14.72 -2.75
N PHE A 245 5.17 14.09 -3.73
CA PHE A 245 3.72 13.90 -3.72
C PHE A 245 3.22 13.10 -2.53
N ALA A 246 3.85 11.97 -2.23
CA ALA A 246 3.43 11.10 -1.12
C ALA A 246 3.48 11.84 0.23
N ASN A 247 4.55 12.58 0.49
CA ASN A 247 4.70 13.38 1.70
C ASN A 247 3.71 14.56 1.76
N TRP A 248 3.46 15.21 0.62
CA TRP A 248 2.48 16.30 0.52
C TRP A 248 1.07 15.82 0.85
N ALA A 249 0.63 14.71 0.26
CA ALA A 249 -0.66 14.10 0.57
C ALA A 249 -0.74 13.69 2.05
N TYR A 250 0.30 13.03 2.56
CA TYR A 250 0.34 12.60 3.95
C TYR A 250 0.33 13.77 4.96
N GLN A 251 0.90 14.92 4.60
CA GLN A 251 0.81 16.14 5.40
C GLN A 251 -0.62 16.71 5.44
N ILE A 252 -1.38 16.65 4.34
CA ILE A 252 -2.79 17.07 4.34
C ILE A 252 -3.59 16.19 5.30
N ARG A 253 -3.33 14.87 5.30
CA ARG A 253 -3.94 13.91 6.24
C ARG A 253 -3.62 14.24 7.70
N SER A 254 -2.37 14.56 8.00
CA SER A 254 -1.97 14.94 9.36
C SER A 254 -2.67 16.22 9.84
N ASN A 255 -3.00 17.14 8.93
CA ASN A 255 -3.72 18.36 9.27
C ASN A 255 -5.25 18.20 9.30
N LEU A 256 -5.78 17.08 8.82
CA LEU A 256 -7.19 16.95 8.43
C LEU A 256 -8.16 17.24 9.58
N VAL A 257 -7.82 16.81 10.81
CA VAL A 257 -8.61 17.06 12.04
C VAL A 257 -8.70 18.55 12.40
N HIS A 258 -7.76 19.37 11.94
CA HIS A 258 -7.75 20.81 12.19
C HIS A 258 -8.39 21.64 11.07
N ARG A 259 -8.77 21.00 9.96
CA ARG A 259 -9.40 21.65 8.79
C ARG A 259 -10.90 21.80 8.99
N GLY A 260 -11.48 22.83 8.36
CA GLY A 260 -12.85 23.30 8.56
C GLY A 260 -12.95 24.70 9.18
N LYS A 261 -11.82 25.32 9.55
CA LYS A 261 -11.78 26.71 10.06
C LYS A 261 -11.72 27.75 8.94
N SER A 262 -11.15 27.39 7.79
CA SER A 262 -11.11 28.20 6.56
C SER A 262 -11.79 27.44 5.43
N ALA A 263 -13.08 27.17 5.64
CA ALA A 263 -13.70 25.92 5.24
C ALA A 263 -13.71 25.64 3.71
N SER A 264 -13.91 26.65 2.85
CA SER A 264 -14.05 26.42 1.39
C SER A 264 -12.73 26.10 0.70
N LEU A 265 -11.66 26.80 1.07
CA LEU A 265 -10.31 26.53 0.55
C LEU A 265 -9.79 25.17 1.01
N GLU A 266 -10.12 24.77 2.25
CA GLU A 266 -9.70 23.49 2.81
C GLU A 266 -10.50 22.32 2.21
N ALA A 267 -11.79 22.49 1.99
CA ALA A 267 -12.63 21.51 1.31
C ALA A 267 -12.17 21.25 -0.12
N GLU A 268 -11.86 22.30 -0.87
CA GLU A 268 -11.35 22.18 -2.23
C GLU A 268 -9.94 21.53 -2.29
N LEU A 269 -9.07 21.84 -1.32
CA LEU A 269 -7.78 21.16 -1.19
C LEU A 269 -7.95 19.66 -0.93
N VAL A 270 -8.86 19.26 -0.03
CA VAL A 270 -9.10 17.84 0.25
C VAL A 270 -9.69 17.14 -0.99
N ARG A 271 -10.64 17.77 -1.68
CA ARG A 271 -11.24 17.22 -2.91
C ARG A 271 -10.19 16.97 -3.98
N THR A 272 -9.39 17.99 -4.31
CA THR A 272 -8.36 17.89 -5.35
C THR A 272 -7.26 16.91 -4.97
N ALA A 273 -6.79 16.95 -3.72
CA ALA A 273 -5.80 15.99 -3.22
C ALA A 273 -6.32 14.55 -3.21
N LEU A 274 -7.61 14.33 -2.95
CA LEU A 274 -8.22 13.00 -3.00
C LEU A 274 -8.25 12.46 -4.43
N ILE A 275 -8.67 13.28 -5.39
CA ILE A 275 -8.66 12.93 -6.83
C ILE A 275 -7.26 12.55 -7.28
N ASP A 276 -6.27 13.40 -6.97
CA ASP A 276 -4.86 13.15 -7.31
C ASP A 276 -4.34 11.87 -6.65
N LEU A 277 -4.60 11.67 -5.36
CA LEU A 277 -4.12 10.51 -4.62
C LEU A 277 -4.77 9.22 -5.13
N HIS A 278 -6.07 9.23 -5.40
CA HIS A 278 -6.78 8.09 -5.97
C HIS A 278 -6.13 7.62 -7.29
N ASP A 279 -5.97 8.54 -8.24
CA ASP A 279 -5.45 8.22 -9.57
C ASP A 279 -4.00 7.73 -9.50
N VAL A 280 -3.16 8.36 -8.67
CA VAL A 280 -1.78 7.91 -8.45
C VAL A 280 -1.74 6.51 -7.85
N LEU A 281 -2.58 6.21 -6.85
CA LEU A 281 -2.63 4.89 -6.22
C LEU A 281 -3.06 3.81 -7.21
N ARG A 282 -4.10 4.07 -8.02
CA ARG A 282 -4.56 3.13 -9.06
C ARG A 282 -3.48 2.86 -10.11
N ILE A 283 -2.84 3.90 -10.64
CA ILE A 283 -1.77 3.75 -11.65
C ILE A 283 -0.57 3.00 -11.06
N TYR A 284 -0.13 3.39 -9.86
CA TYR A 284 1.02 2.76 -9.21
C TYR A 284 0.77 1.26 -8.94
N LEU A 285 -0.38 0.92 -8.35
CA LEU A 285 -0.73 -0.46 -8.05
C LEU A 285 -0.90 -1.31 -9.32
N GLN A 286 -1.52 -0.76 -10.37
CA GLN A 286 -1.64 -1.48 -11.65
C GLN A 286 -0.28 -1.73 -12.30
N ALA A 287 0.66 -0.77 -12.21
CA ALA A 287 2.01 -0.96 -12.72
C ALA A 287 2.81 -1.99 -11.89
N ALA A 288 2.65 -1.97 -10.57
CA ALA A 288 3.41 -2.82 -9.66
C ALA A 288 2.82 -4.24 -9.54
N ILE A 289 1.51 -4.40 -9.67
CA ILE A 289 0.76 -5.65 -9.56
C ILE A 289 -0.28 -5.69 -10.70
N PRO A 290 0.11 -6.02 -11.95
CA PRO A 290 -0.79 -5.93 -13.10
C PRO A 290 -2.14 -6.66 -12.95
N SER A 291 -2.13 -7.82 -12.30
CA SER A 291 -3.32 -8.65 -12.03
C SER A 291 -4.31 -8.02 -11.03
N ILE A 292 -3.96 -6.93 -10.34
CA ILE A 292 -4.91 -6.24 -9.44
C ILE A 292 -6.11 -5.68 -10.21
N SER A 293 -5.93 -5.34 -11.48
CA SER A 293 -7.00 -4.84 -12.36
C SER A 293 -8.16 -5.83 -12.45
N ASP A 294 -7.88 -7.13 -12.41
CA ASP A 294 -8.91 -8.18 -12.49
C ASP A 294 -9.85 -8.11 -11.29
N THR A 295 -9.30 -7.86 -10.11
CA THR A 295 -10.10 -7.72 -8.89
C THR A 295 -10.89 -6.41 -8.85
N TRP A 296 -10.33 -5.33 -9.41
CA TRP A 296 -11.05 -4.07 -9.54
C TRP A 296 -12.23 -4.15 -10.50
N MET A 297 -12.15 -4.89 -11.60
CA MET A 297 -13.28 -5.10 -12.51
C MET A 297 -14.50 -5.72 -11.82
N HIS A 298 -14.29 -6.49 -10.74
CA HIS A 298 -15.37 -7.07 -9.95
C HIS A 298 -15.85 -6.14 -8.83
N ALA A 299 -14.94 -5.43 -8.17
CA ALA A 299 -15.25 -4.58 -7.02
C ALA A 299 -15.80 -3.19 -7.39
N ASP A 300 -15.46 -2.70 -8.59
CA ASP A 300 -15.80 -1.39 -9.13
C ASP A 300 -16.09 -1.56 -10.64
N PRO A 301 -17.24 -2.18 -10.99
CA PRO A 301 -17.58 -2.44 -12.38
C PRO A 301 -17.85 -1.12 -13.10
N THR A 302 -17.10 -0.85 -14.17
CA THR A 302 -17.33 0.29 -15.06
C THR A 302 -17.76 -0.21 -16.44
N ASP A 303 -18.79 0.42 -17.04
CA ASP A 303 -19.35 0.02 -18.35
C ASP A 303 -18.35 0.14 -19.52
N SER A 304 -17.26 0.89 -19.32
CA SER A 304 -16.11 0.96 -20.23
C SER A 304 -14.81 0.76 -19.45
N ILE A 305 -13.99 -0.21 -19.82
CA ILE A 305 -12.72 -0.49 -19.13
C ILE A 305 -11.54 0.09 -19.92
N ARG A 306 -10.65 0.79 -19.19
CA ARG A 306 -9.17 0.60 -19.16
C ARG A 306 -8.45 1.71 -18.40
N ASP A 307 -9.13 2.82 -18.13
CA ASP A 307 -8.55 3.95 -17.43
C ASP A 307 -9.21 4.12 -16.05
N TRP A 308 -8.50 3.72 -15.00
CA TRP A 308 -8.96 3.83 -13.60
C TRP A 308 -8.83 5.25 -13.04
N ARG A 309 -8.46 6.24 -13.87
CA ARG A 309 -8.34 7.64 -13.46
C ARG A 309 -9.70 8.31 -13.39
N ILE A 310 -10.06 8.78 -12.19
CA ILE A 310 -11.29 9.52 -11.95
C ILE A 310 -11.27 10.89 -12.65
N LYS A 311 -10.07 11.48 -12.86
CA LYS A 311 -9.96 12.74 -13.62
C LYS A 311 -10.44 12.60 -15.05
N THR A 312 -10.14 11.48 -15.70
CA THR A 312 -10.58 11.23 -17.08
C THR A 312 -12.10 11.18 -17.13
N GLU A 313 -12.72 10.46 -16.19
CA GLU A 313 -14.18 10.40 -16.02
C GLU A 313 -14.79 11.78 -15.77
N PHE A 314 -14.20 12.59 -14.89
CA PHE A 314 -14.73 13.92 -14.56
C PHE A 314 -14.59 14.94 -15.69
N ASN A 315 -13.56 14.78 -16.53
CA ASN A 315 -13.32 15.64 -17.71
C ASN A 315 -14.11 15.20 -18.94
N ALA A 316 -14.66 13.98 -18.95
CA ALA A 316 -15.54 13.53 -20.02
C ALA A 316 -16.84 14.37 -20.03
N PRO A 317 -17.36 14.76 -21.21
CA PRO A 317 -18.68 15.36 -21.30
C PRO A 317 -19.71 14.40 -20.68
N PRO A 318 -20.73 14.89 -19.96
CA PRO A 318 -21.82 14.04 -19.50
C PRO A 318 -22.46 13.37 -20.72
N ASP A 319 -22.65 12.05 -20.66
CA ASP A 319 -23.41 11.33 -21.67
C ASP A 319 -24.83 11.94 -21.73
N ASN A 320 -25.22 12.40 -22.91
CA ASN A 320 -26.53 13.02 -23.17
C ASN A 320 -27.67 12.00 -23.11
#